data_AF-A0A7S2WQ64-F1
#
_entry.id   AF-A0A7S2WQ64-F1
#
_cell.length_a   1.000
_cell.length_b   1.000
_cell.length_c   1.000
_cell.angle_alpha   90.00
_cell.angle_beta   90.00
_cell.angle_gamma   90.00
#
_symmetry.space_group_name_H-M   'P 1'
#
loop_
_entity.id
_entity.type
_entity.pdbx_description
1 polymer ?
#
loop_
_entity_poly.entity_id
_entity_poly.type
_entity_poly.pdbx_seq_one_letter_code
_entity_poly.pdbx_strand_id
1 'polypeptide(L)'
;AKKETRCFQEMLENIFCPMFDATLHPDKHPEIAELLKHVVGFDSVDDEGANETPASCIRPSEWKEGKNPAYCWQLYYLWSNLEVLNRLRRAKGLNEFSCRPHAGETGE
;
A
#
# COMPACT_ATOMS: atom_id res chain seq x y z
N ALA A 1 5.77 16.86 -14.56
CA ALA A 1 4.55 16.23 -15.12
C ALA A 1 4.10 15.14 -14.17
N LYS A 2 2.84 15.15 -13.70
CA LYS A 2 2.29 14.03 -12.92
C LYS A 2 2.30 12.79 -13.82
N LYS A 3 3.05 11.76 -13.44
CA LYS A 3 3.01 10.47 -14.13
C LYS A 3 1.71 9.81 -13.69
N GLU A 4 0.70 9.81 -14.56
CA GLU A 4 -0.55 9.10 -14.29
C GLU A 4 -0.27 7.61 -14.21
N THR A 5 -0.62 7.03 -13.07
CA THR A 5 -0.60 5.60 -12.84
C THR A 5 -1.61 4.93 -13.78
N ARG A 6 -1.18 3.93 -14.53
CA ARG A 6 -1.99 3.29 -15.59
C ARG A 6 -3.04 2.33 -15.04
N CYS A 7 -2.81 1.77 -13.86
CA CYS A 7 -3.72 0.88 -13.14
C CYS A 7 -3.39 0.82 -11.66
N PHE A 8 -4.27 0.26 -10.85
CA PHE A 8 -4.05 0.14 -9.40
C PHE A 8 -2.80 -0.70 -9.06
N GLN A 9 -2.44 -1.68 -9.89
CA GLN A 9 -1.21 -2.46 -9.72
C GLN A 9 0.05 -1.60 -9.73
N GLU A 10 0.14 -0.61 -10.63
CA GLU A 10 1.32 0.28 -10.68
C GLU A 10 1.41 1.15 -9.41
N MET A 11 0.27 1.51 -8.80
CA MET A 11 0.28 2.19 -7.50
C MET A 11 0.86 1.29 -6.40
N LEU A 12 0.39 0.04 -6.32
CA LEU A 12 0.92 -0.94 -5.36
C LEU A 12 2.43 -1.17 -5.56
N GLU A 13 2.89 -1.29 -6.81
CA GLU A 13 4.31 -1.47 -7.14
C GLU A 13 5.15 -0.26 -6.72
N ASN A 14 4.64 0.96 -6.93
CA ASN A 14 5.35 2.18 -6.53
C ASN A 14 5.51 2.29 -5.00
N ILE A 15 4.61 1.70 -4.22
CA ILE A 15 4.72 1.66 -2.75
C ILE A 15 5.61 0.49 -2.30
N PHE A 16 5.26 -0.72 -2.71
CA PHE A 16 5.81 -1.93 -2.10
C PHE A 16 7.14 -2.37 -2.72
N CYS A 17 7.36 -2.22 -4.04
CA CYS A 17 8.60 -2.69 -4.65
C CYS A 17 9.86 -2.01 -4.06
N PRO A 18 9.91 -0.68 -3.87
CA PRO A 18 11.05 -0.03 -3.21
C PRO A 18 11.27 -0.53 -1.77
N MET A 19 10.19 -0.83 -1.05
CA MET A 19 10.26 -1.31 0.33
C MET A 19 10.77 -2.75 0.42
N PHE A 20 10.34 -3.62 -0.51
CA PHE A 20 10.88 -4.98 -0.65
C PHE A 20 12.36 -4.94 -1.02
N ASP A 21 12.74 -4.13 -2.01
CA ASP A 21 14.12 -4.03 -2.49
C ASP A 21 15.05 -3.52 -1.40
N ALA A 22 14.67 -2.44 -0.69
CA ALA A 22 15.43 -1.93 0.45
C ALA A 22 15.49 -2.91 1.64
N THR A 23 14.51 -3.81 1.78
CA THR A 23 14.51 -4.86 2.83
C THR A 23 15.45 -6.01 2.45
N LEU A 24 15.53 -6.38 1.18
CA LEU A 24 16.40 -7.45 0.67
C LEU A 24 17.85 -6.98 0.51
N HIS A 25 18.04 -5.76 0.00
CA HIS A 25 19.30 -5.15 -0.39
C HIS A 25 19.49 -3.76 0.26
N PRO A 26 19.59 -3.70 1.60
CA PRO A 26 19.72 -2.42 2.30
C PRO A 26 20.99 -1.65 1.93
N ASP A 27 22.03 -2.33 1.46
CA ASP A 27 23.28 -1.75 0.96
C ASP A 27 23.10 -0.95 -0.34
N LYS A 28 22.15 -1.35 -1.19
CA LYS A 28 21.82 -0.63 -2.43
C LYS A 28 20.88 0.55 -2.20
N HIS A 29 20.14 0.55 -1.08
CA HIS A 29 19.13 1.55 -0.74
C HIS A 29 19.28 2.02 0.72
N PRO A 30 20.45 2.57 1.12
CA PRO A 30 20.75 2.84 2.53
C PRO A 30 19.78 3.86 3.15
N GLU A 31 19.41 4.90 2.42
CA GLU A 31 18.47 5.93 2.90
C GLU A 31 17.07 5.38 3.12
N ILE A 32 16.58 4.54 2.21
CA ILE A 32 15.25 3.91 2.33
C ILE A 32 15.26 2.89 3.46
N ALA A 33 16.31 2.07 3.55
CA ALA A 33 16.45 1.09 4.63
C ALA A 33 16.46 1.78 6.01
N GLU A 34 17.12 2.93 6.14
CA GLU A 34 17.13 3.72 7.36
C GLU A 34 15.77 4.35 7.65
N LEU A 35 15.11 4.93 6.64
CA LEU A 35 13.74 5.46 6.78
C LEU A 35 12.79 4.39 7.31
N LEU A 36 12.85 3.17 6.75
CA LEU A 36 11.97 2.07 7.13
C LEU A 36 12.16 1.59 8.58
N LYS A 37 13.27 1.90 9.24
CA LYS A 37 13.43 1.63 10.68
C LYS A 37 12.58 2.55 11.55
N HIS A 38 12.28 3.74 11.05
CA HIS A 38 11.54 4.78 11.76
C HIS A 38 10.04 4.76 11.45
N VAL A 39 9.64 4.12 10.35
CA VAL A 39 8.23 3.91 10.01
C VAL A 39 7.61 2.87 10.94
N VAL A 40 6.49 3.22 11.56
CA VAL A 40 5.77 2.36 12.52
C VAL A 40 4.42 1.85 11.99
N GLY A 41 3.88 2.48 10.96
CA GLY A 41 2.62 2.07 10.37
C GLY A 41 2.27 2.85 9.12
N PHE A 42 1.28 2.31 8.41
CA PHE A 42 0.71 2.88 7.21
C PHE A 42 -0.75 3.22 7.50
N ASP A 43 -1.08 4.47 7.19
CA ASP A 43 -2.43 5.01 7.26
C ASP A 43 -2.91 5.24 5.83
N SER A 44 -4.11 4.73 5.53
CA SER A 44 -4.79 4.90 4.26
C SER A 44 -5.92 5.88 4.48
N VAL A 45 -6.00 6.89 3.61
CA VAL A 45 -7.01 7.96 3.66
C VAL A 45 -7.70 8.06 2.30
N ASP A 46 -9.03 8.18 2.30
CA ASP A 46 -9.86 8.46 1.12
C ASP A 46 -10.98 9.45 1.52
N ASP A 47 -11.66 10.04 0.54
CA ASP A 47 -12.84 10.88 0.79
C ASP A 47 -14.05 10.00 1.11
N GLU A 48 -14.25 9.69 2.40
CA GLU A 48 -15.34 8.84 2.88
C GLU A 48 -16.74 9.43 2.58
N GLY A 49 -16.85 10.72 2.23
CA GLY A 49 -18.11 11.35 1.80
C GLY A 49 -18.49 11.08 0.35
N ALA A 50 -17.58 10.53 -0.46
CA ALA A 50 -17.84 10.21 -1.85
C ALA A 50 -18.58 8.87 -2.00
N ASN A 51 -19.47 8.77 -3.00
CA ASN A 51 -20.12 7.49 -3.31
C ASN A 51 -19.09 6.45 -3.73
N GLU A 52 -18.98 5.38 -2.95
CA GLU A 52 -18.09 4.26 -3.26
C GLU A 52 -18.60 3.42 -4.45
N THR A 53 -17.64 2.94 -5.24
CA THR A 53 -17.91 1.88 -6.22
C THR A 53 -18.10 0.56 -5.47
N PRO A 54 -19.03 -0.34 -5.85
CA PRO A 54 -19.14 -1.65 -5.23
C PRO A 54 -17.83 -2.45 -5.31
N ALA A 55 -17.55 -3.24 -4.26
CA ALA A 55 -16.40 -4.14 -4.27
C ALA A 55 -16.44 -5.08 -5.48
N SER A 56 -15.29 -5.25 -6.14
CA SER A 56 -15.17 -6.00 -7.38
C SER A 56 -14.17 -7.15 -7.23
N CYS A 57 -14.32 -8.20 -8.05
CA CYS A 57 -13.32 -9.26 -8.16
C CYS A 57 -12.25 -8.97 -9.24
N ILE A 58 -12.27 -7.77 -9.84
CA ILE A 58 -11.27 -7.32 -10.82
C ILE A 58 -9.89 -7.29 -10.14
N ARG A 59 -8.85 -7.71 -10.87
CA ARG A 59 -7.47 -7.68 -10.37
C ARG A 59 -6.88 -6.27 -10.46
N PRO A 60 -5.92 -5.90 -9.59
CA PRO A 60 -5.27 -4.59 -9.65
C PRO A 60 -4.66 -4.21 -11.01
N SER A 61 -4.18 -5.19 -11.77
CA SER A 61 -3.60 -4.98 -13.11
C SER A 61 -4.64 -4.61 -14.17
N GLU A 62 -5.90 -4.97 -13.92
CA GLU A 62 -7.04 -4.76 -14.80
C GLU A 62 -7.87 -3.53 -14.39
N TRP A 63 -7.71 -3.05 -13.15
CA TRP A 63 -8.31 -1.79 -12.69
C TRP A 63 -7.62 -0.59 -13.34
N LYS A 64 -8.14 -0.17 -14.49
CA LYS A 64 -7.66 0.99 -15.28
C LYS A 64 -8.66 2.15 -15.27
N GLU A 65 -9.70 2.05 -14.46
CA GLU A 65 -10.74 3.07 -14.37
C GLU A 65 -10.18 4.35 -13.74
N GLY A 66 -10.65 5.51 -14.22
CA GLY A 66 -10.29 6.81 -13.63
C GLY A 66 -10.98 7.11 -12.29
N LYS A 67 -11.65 6.12 -11.70
CA LYS A 67 -12.32 6.19 -10.40
C LYS A 67 -11.60 5.30 -9.40
N ASN A 68 -11.63 5.70 -8.14
CA ASN A 68 -11.11 4.87 -7.05
C ASN A 68 -11.94 3.57 -6.93
N PRO A 69 -11.29 2.42 -6.70
CA PRO A 69 -12.01 1.20 -6.31
C PRO A 69 -12.69 1.38 -4.95
N ALA A 70 -13.60 0.46 -4.61
CA ALA A 70 -14.16 0.36 -3.25
C ALA A 70 -13.05 0.41 -2.19
N TYR A 71 -13.23 1.16 -1.10
CA TYR A 71 -12.17 1.35 -0.11
C TYR A 71 -11.73 0.02 0.51
N CYS A 72 -12.68 -0.86 0.81
CA CYS A 72 -12.42 -2.21 1.30
C CYS A 72 -11.54 -3.04 0.35
N TRP A 73 -11.72 -2.88 -0.97
CA TRP A 73 -10.92 -3.56 -1.98
C TRP A 73 -9.50 -3.00 -2.03
N GLN A 74 -9.35 -1.67 -1.95
CA GLN A 74 -8.04 -1.01 -1.88
C GLN A 74 -7.27 -1.47 -0.65
N LEU A 75 -7.94 -1.44 0.51
CA LEU A 75 -7.36 -1.81 1.79
C LEU A 75 -6.93 -3.27 1.84
N TYR A 76 -7.68 -4.18 1.21
CA TYR A 76 -7.29 -5.59 1.08
C TYR A 76 -5.92 -5.74 0.42
N TYR A 77 -5.68 -5.06 -0.71
CA TYR A 77 -4.40 -5.16 -1.42
C TYR A 77 -3.27 -4.45 -0.69
N LEU A 78 -3.54 -3.31 -0.04
CA LEU A 78 -2.56 -2.64 0.81
C LEU A 78 -2.14 -3.53 1.98
N TRP A 79 -3.11 -4.06 2.74
CA TRP A 79 -2.86 -4.94 3.87
C TRP A 79 -2.14 -6.23 3.46
N SER A 80 -2.56 -6.86 2.35
CA SER A 80 -1.96 -8.11 1.88
C SER A 80 -0.49 -7.95 1.53
N ASN A 81 -0.12 -6.88 0.82
CA ASN A 81 1.28 -6.60 0.50
C ASN A 81 2.09 -6.23 1.75
N LEU A 82 1.50 -5.46 2.66
CA LEU A 82 2.13 -5.10 3.93
C LEU A 82 2.43 -6.33 4.80
N GLU A 83 1.50 -7.29 4.86
CA GLU A 83 1.68 -8.54 5.60
C GLU A 83 2.81 -9.40 5.01
N VAL A 84 2.89 -9.51 3.69
CA VAL A 84 4.00 -10.23 3.03
C VAL A 84 5.34 -9.56 3.33
N LEU A 85 5.38 -8.23 3.27
CA LEU A 85 6.59 -7.47 3.61
C LEU A 85 6.97 -7.64 5.09
N ASN A 86 6.00 -7.57 6.01
CA ASN A 86 6.23 -7.77 7.44
C ASN A 86 6.79 -9.15 7.72
N ARG A 87 6.29 -10.20 7.05
CA ARG A 87 6.87 -11.56 7.17
C ARG A 87 8.33 -11.60 6.74
N LEU A 88 8.67 -10.95 5.62
CA LEU A 88 10.06 -10.84 5.17
C LEU A 88 10.93 -10.07 6.18
N ARG A 89 10.45 -8.92 6.66
CA ARG A 89 11.16 -8.09 7.63
C ARG A 89 11.39 -8.84 8.94
N ARG A 90 10.36 -9.53 9.45
CA ARG A 90 10.44 -10.41 10.64
C ARG A 90 11.48 -11.51 10.47
N ALA A 91 11.50 -12.19 9.32
CA ALA A 91 12.49 -13.22 9.02
C ALA A 91 13.93 -12.68 8.98
N LYS A 92 14.11 -11.38 8.69
CA LYS A 92 15.41 -10.69 8.72
C LYS A 92 15.71 -9.99 10.06
N GLY A 93 14.83 -10.11 11.06
CA GLY A 93 14.99 -9.44 12.36
C GLY A 93 14.80 -7.92 12.32
N LEU A 94 14.04 -7.40 11.35
CA LEU A 94 13.73 -5.99 11.19
C LEU A 94 12.36 -5.64 11.81
N ASN A 95 12.12 -4.35 12.06
CA ASN A 95 10.82 -3.86 12.53
C ASN A 95 9.71 -4.13 11.51
N GLU A 96 8.49 -4.26 12.00
CA GLU A 96 7.28 -4.44 11.21
C GLU A 96 6.43 -3.17 11.21
N PHE A 97 5.49 -3.10 10.28
CA PHE A 97 4.59 -1.97 10.12
C PHE A 97 3.17 -2.35 10.52
N SER A 98 2.51 -1.48 11.28
CA SER A 98 1.08 -1.62 11.55
C SER A 98 0.23 -1.08 10.40
N CYS A 99 -0.87 -1.76 10.08
CA CYS A 99 -1.91 -1.22 9.20
C CYS A 99 -2.91 -0.44 10.06
N ARG A 100 -3.02 0.87 9.86
CA ARG A 100 -3.85 1.78 10.66
C ARG A 100 -4.69 2.68 9.74
N PRO A 101 -5.64 2.11 9.00
CA PRO A 101 -6.47 2.90 8.09
C PRO A 101 -7.29 3.93 8.87
N HIS A 102 -7.45 5.12 8.30
CA HIS A 102 -8.55 6.01 8.65
C HIS A 102 -9.85 5.38 8.13
N ALA A 103 -10.84 5.29 9.01
CA ALA A 103 -12.17 4.78 8.69
C ALA A 103 -13.18 5.34 9.70
N GLY A 104 -14.35 5.75 9.21
CA GLY A 104 -15.50 6.12 10.05
C GLY A 104 -15.50 7.57 10.52
N GLU A 105 -14.83 8.46 9.78
CA GLU A 105 -14.96 9.91 9.93
C GLU A 105 -16.26 10.42 9.31
N THR A 106 -16.64 9.90 8.13
CA THR A 106 -17.87 10.21 7.38
C THR A 106 -18.23 9.00 6.48
N GLY A 107 -19.36 9.00 5.77
CA GLY A 107 -19.71 7.88 4.86
C GLY A 107 -20.55 6.76 5.51
N GLU A 108 -20.60 5.60 4.86
CA GLU A 108 -21.30 4.38 5.35
C GLU A 108 -20.39 3.44 6.14
#